data_AF-A0A553FF38-F1
#
_entry.id   AF-A0A553FF38-F1
#
_cell.length_a   1.000
_cell.length_b   1.000
_cell.length_c   1.000
_cell.angle_alpha   90.00
_cell.angle_beta   90.00
_cell.angle_gamma   90.00
#
_symmetry.space_group_name_H-M   'P 1'
#
loop_
_entity.id
_entity.type
_entity.pdbx_description
1 polymer ?
#
loop_
_entity_poly.entity_id
_entity_poly.type
_entity_poly.pdbx_seq_one_letter_code
_entity_poly.pdbx_strand_id
1 'polypeptide(L)'
;MSLSNPSQLLLRNSELLKSNHPLVVGCPDNEFLAELISINPQAQITSYQTHFGFYQNTKARYQDSVTSCFAASYENPTSNKHDLAIIYFPKSKPEYQFLLAMLAPHMAEGANILVVGENKGGVKSCEKLSTKYSSCSNKIDSARHCSLFSVEFNNQDFSFDINDFYKEFNIDVAGIKLKVASLPGVFSSGSLDNGTRILLENLPSQITGSVLDFGCGAGIIGAFINKTDPTTKVDLVDVSALAIASSIKTLELNQLKGKVFASDALSNVSAQYNSVISNPPFHQGIKTNYHATESFLKYIKQHMTKNANLTIVANNFLKYAPILKAEIAEPELLINSKGFAVHYCKK
;
A
#
# COMPACT_ATOMS: atom_id res chain seq x y z
N MET A 1 0.40 21.97 -2.11
CA MET A 1 -0.93 21.44 -1.70
C MET A 1 -1.18 21.90 -0.27
N SER A 2 -2.44 22.05 0.20
CA SER A 2 -2.67 22.37 1.62
C SER A 2 -2.37 21.16 2.49
N LEU A 3 -1.68 21.35 3.62
CA LEU A 3 -1.42 20.30 4.63
C LEU A 3 -2.69 19.54 5.00
N SER A 4 -2.60 18.21 5.17
CA SER A 4 -3.70 17.39 5.68
C SER A 4 -4.05 17.75 7.13
N ASN A 5 -5.26 17.38 7.57
CA ASN A 5 -5.69 17.61 8.94
C ASN A 5 -4.74 17.00 10.00
N PRO A 6 -4.22 15.76 9.83
CA PRO A 6 -3.18 15.21 10.68
C PRO A 6 -1.92 16.09 10.76
N SER A 7 -1.39 16.53 9.62
CA SER A 7 -0.17 17.38 9.59
C SER A 7 -0.39 18.73 10.24
N GLN A 8 -1.56 19.36 10.03
CA GLN A 8 -1.91 20.61 10.72
C GLN A 8 -1.97 20.42 12.25
N LEU A 9 -2.45 19.26 12.72
CA LEU A 9 -2.49 18.95 14.16
C LEU A 9 -1.08 18.75 14.74
N LEU A 10 -0.18 18.10 13.99
CA LEU A 10 1.23 17.99 14.38
C LEU A 10 1.89 19.37 14.50
N LEU A 11 1.72 20.25 13.50
CA LEU A 11 2.34 21.59 13.52
C LEU A 11 1.77 22.51 14.61
N ARG A 12 0.53 22.29 15.05
CA ARG A 12 -0.01 22.96 16.25
C ARG A 12 0.77 22.61 17.52
N ASN A 13 1.44 21.46 17.54
CA ASN A 13 2.22 20.93 18.65
C ASN A 13 3.71 20.84 18.25
N SER A 14 4.22 21.83 17.51
CA SER A 14 5.57 21.84 16.92
C SER A 14 6.72 21.65 17.91
N GLU A 15 6.52 22.04 19.17
CA GLU A 15 7.49 21.81 20.25
C GLU A 15 7.83 20.33 20.43
N LEU A 16 6.88 19.43 20.17
CA LEU A 16 7.08 17.98 20.25
C LEU A 16 7.86 17.40 19.05
N LEU A 17 8.07 18.20 18.00
CA LEU A 17 8.72 17.76 16.77
C LEU A 17 10.24 17.98 16.80
N LYS A 18 10.79 18.56 17.89
CA LYS A 18 12.23 18.80 18.06
C LYS A 18 12.97 17.50 18.32
N SER A 19 13.95 17.17 17.48
CA SER A 19 14.68 15.89 17.53
C SER A 19 15.93 15.94 16.65
N ASN A 20 16.96 15.14 16.98
CA ASN A 20 18.18 15.05 16.17
C ASN A 20 18.06 14.01 15.04
N HIS A 21 17.29 12.94 15.24
CA HIS A 21 17.15 11.84 14.29
C HIS A 21 15.68 11.45 14.06
N PRO A 22 14.82 12.37 13.60
CA PRO A 22 13.40 12.09 13.48
C PRO A 22 13.11 11.12 12.31
N LEU A 23 12.28 10.13 12.57
CA LEU A 23 11.73 9.21 11.58
C LEU A 23 10.27 9.54 11.30
N VAL A 24 9.95 9.91 10.06
CA VAL A 24 8.58 10.19 9.62
C VAL A 24 8.03 9.00 8.85
N VAL A 25 6.95 8.39 9.33
CA VAL A 25 6.37 7.15 8.80
C VAL A 25 5.00 7.41 8.19
N GLY A 26 4.86 7.10 6.90
CA GLY A 26 3.57 7.13 6.20
C GLY A 26 3.00 8.53 5.95
N CYS A 27 3.83 9.59 6.00
CA CYS A 27 3.38 10.97 5.79
C CYS A 27 2.97 11.21 4.33
N PRO A 28 1.71 11.62 4.05
CA PRO A 28 1.29 11.93 2.69
C PRO A 28 1.70 13.35 2.22
N ASP A 29 2.11 14.22 3.15
CA ASP A 29 2.30 15.64 2.90
C ASP A 29 3.77 16.03 2.81
N ASN A 30 4.20 16.49 1.65
CA ASN A 30 5.55 17.03 1.47
C ASN A 30 5.75 18.34 2.24
N GLU A 31 4.71 19.16 2.35
CA GLU A 31 4.75 20.44 3.05
C GLU A 31 5.01 20.25 4.54
N PHE A 32 4.58 19.13 5.15
CA PHE A 32 4.92 18.82 6.53
C PHE A 32 6.42 18.58 6.72
N LEU A 33 7.06 17.88 5.77
CA LEU A 33 8.50 17.65 5.82
C LEU A 33 9.30 18.95 5.70
N ALA A 34 8.85 19.93 4.90
CA ALA A 34 9.49 21.24 4.83
C ALA A 34 9.47 21.96 6.19
N GLU A 35 8.34 21.93 6.90
CA GLU A 35 8.24 22.50 8.25
C GLU A 35 9.11 21.72 9.25
N LEU A 36 9.16 20.39 9.16
CA LEU A 36 10.00 19.59 10.04
C LEU A 36 11.51 19.88 9.85
N ILE A 37 11.95 20.11 8.61
CA ILE A 37 13.31 20.58 8.29
C ILE A 37 13.57 21.95 8.93
N SER A 38 12.61 22.88 8.84
CA SER A 38 12.71 24.21 9.43
C SER A 38 12.82 24.16 10.96
N ILE A 39 12.05 23.28 11.60
CA ILE A 39 12.09 23.07 13.06
C ILE A 39 13.43 22.43 13.50
N ASN A 40 14.00 21.56 12.65
CA ASN A 40 15.19 20.77 12.96
C ASN A 40 16.31 20.93 11.90
N PRO A 41 16.92 22.12 11.78
CA PRO A 41 17.83 22.44 10.66
C PRO A 41 19.16 21.65 10.69
N GLN A 42 19.49 20.99 11.79
CA GLN A 42 20.71 20.19 11.96
C GLN A 42 20.42 18.68 12.09
N ALA A 43 19.16 18.28 12.02
CA ALA A 43 18.76 16.89 12.23
C ALA A 43 18.97 16.03 10.98
N GLN A 44 19.18 14.74 11.21
CA GLN A 44 19.19 13.72 10.18
C GLN A 44 17.78 13.16 10.02
N ILE A 45 16.98 13.80 9.16
CA ILE A 45 15.58 13.43 8.96
C ILE A 45 15.48 12.22 8.03
N THR A 46 14.75 11.20 8.47
CA THR A 46 14.42 10.02 7.66
C THR A 46 12.93 9.97 7.39
N SER A 47 12.53 9.68 6.16
CA SER A 47 11.15 9.39 5.79
C SER A 47 11.02 7.95 5.33
N TYR A 48 10.13 7.19 5.95
CA TYR A 48 9.81 5.82 5.57
C TYR A 48 8.39 5.73 5.03
N GLN A 49 8.26 5.13 3.85
CA GLN A 49 7.01 5.02 3.12
C GLN A 49 6.78 3.58 2.66
N THR A 50 5.59 3.05 2.88
CA THR A 50 5.11 1.84 2.22
C THR A 50 4.39 2.14 0.90
N HIS A 51 4.12 3.42 0.60
CA HIS A 51 3.46 3.86 -0.63
C HIS A 51 4.44 4.49 -1.62
N PHE A 52 4.60 3.87 -2.79
CA PHE A 52 5.64 4.21 -3.76
C PHE A 52 5.50 5.65 -4.29
N GLY A 53 4.29 6.12 -4.57
CA GLY A 53 4.08 7.52 -5.03
C GLY A 53 4.50 8.57 -3.99
N PHE A 54 4.27 8.32 -2.69
CA PHE A 54 4.67 9.25 -1.63
C PHE A 54 6.19 9.24 -1.44
N TYR A 55 6.80 8.06 -1.55
CA TYR A 55 8.26 7.91 -1.59
C TYR A 55 8.87 8.71 -2.75
N GLN A 56 8.37 8.52 -3.98
CA GLN A 56 8.90 9.20 -5.16
C GLN A 56 8.79 10.72 -5.02
N ASN A 57 7.65 11.22 -4.55
CA ASN A 57 7.43 12.66 -4.36
C ASN A 57 8.35 13.23 -3.28
N THR A 58 8.51 12.53 -2.15
CA THR A 58 9.41 12.94 -1.06
C THR A 58 10.85 12.99 -1.55
N LYS A 59 11.31 11.92 -2.18
CA LYS A 59 12.68 11.81 -2.71
C LYS A 59 12.96 12.89 -3.74
N ALA A 60 12.05 13.11 -4.70
CA ALA A 60 12.25 14.12 -5.75
C ALA A 60 12.36 15.55 -5.21
N ARG A 61 11.67 15.85 -4.09
CA ARG A 61 11.63 17.21 -3.52
C ARG A 61 12.69 17.48 -2.47
N TYR A 62 13.14 16.46 -1.73
CA TYR A 62 13.98 16.61 -0.54
C TYR A 62 15.19 15.67 -0.49
N GLN A 63 15.66 15.15 -1.63
CA GLN A 63 16.80 14.20 -1.67
C GLN A 63 18.05 14.65 -0.89
N ASP A 64 18.31 15.96 -0.82
CA ASP A 64 19.50 16.52 -0.16
C ASP A 64 19.30 16.76 1.35
N SER A 65 18.06 16.68 1.85
CA SER A 65 17.72 17.02 3.24
C SER A 65 16.99 15.91 3.99
N VAL A 66 16.43 14.92 3.27
CA VAL A 66 15.65 13.82 3.85
C VAL A 66 16.09 12.50 3.24
N THR A 67 16.55 11.59 4.11
CA THR A 67 16.80 10.21 3.70
C THR A 67 15.47 9.50 3.48
N SER A 68 15.15 9.18 2.22
CA SER A 68 13.85 8.59 1.85
C SER A 68 13.97 7.08 1.66
N CYS A 69 13.12 6.32 2.36
CA CYS A 69 13.10 4.85 2.35
C CYS A 69 11.76 4.31 1.85
N PHE A 70 11.80 3.29 0.99
CA PHE A 70 10.65 2.55 0.52
C PHE A 70 10.92 1.05 0.58
N ALA A 71 10.22 0.34 1.44
CA ALA A 71 10.37 -1.09 1.66
C ALA A 71 9.16 -1.67 2.41
N ALA A 72 9.03 -2.99 2.45
CA ALA A 72 8.04 -3.68 3.27
C ALA A 72 8.50 -3.83 4.73
N SER A 73 9.82 -3.95 4.92
CA SER A 73 10.52 -3.88 6.21
C SER A 73 11.38 -2.63 6.22
N TYR A 74 11.26 -1.82 7.26
CA TYR A 74 12.16 -0.69 7.47
C TYR A 74 13.50 -1.21 7.99
N GLU A 75 14.57 -0.73 7.37
CA GLU A 75 15.93 -0.88 7.89
C GLU A 75 16.49 0.53 8.05
N ASN A 76 17.01 0.85 9.23
CA ASN A 76 17.55 2.18 9.49
C ASN A 76 18.79 2.42 8.59
N PRO A 77 18.74 3.39 7.67
CA PRO A 77 19.86 3.67 6.78
C PRO A 77 20.98 4.46 7.47
N THR A 78 20.77 4.89 8.72
CA THR A 78 21.70 5.70 9.51
C THR A 78 22.34 4.87 10.62
N SER A 79 23.47 5.35 11.16
CA SER A 79 24.14 4.71 12.30
C SER A 79 23.45 4.95 13.63
N ASN A 80 22.60 5.98 13.72
CA ASN A 80 21.99 6.42 14.96
C ASN A 80 20.55 5.91 15.06
N LYS A 81 20.17 5.42 16.24
CA LYS A 81 18.77 5.12 16.55
C LYS A 81 17.94 6.40 16.57
N HIS A 82 16.66 6.29 16.23
CA HIS A 82 15.75 7.43 16.17
C HIS A 82 15.32 7.87 17.57
N ASP A 83 15.51 9.14 17.91
CA ASP A 83 15.04 9.75 19.16
C ASP A 83 13.58 10.24 19.07
N LEU A 84 13.02 10.30 17.85
CA LEU A 84 11.62 10.60 17.57
C LEU A 84 11.12 9.77 16.40
N ALA A 85 9.94 9.15 16.53
CA ALA A 85 9.17 8.64 15.41
C ALA A 85 7.83 9.37 15.29
N ILE A 86 7.46 9.80 14.08
CA ILE A 86 6.18 10.43 13.77
C ILE A 86 5.43 9.48 12.85
N ILE A 87 4.44 8.78 13.40
CA ILE A 87 3.64 7.78 12.69
C ILE A 87 2.29 8.38 12.31
N TYR A 88 2.05 8.46 11.01
CA TYR A 88 0.70 8.66 10.49
C TYR A 88 -0.03 7.33 10.62
N PHE A 89 -1.07 7.31 11.46
CA PHE A 89 -1.78 6.08 11.80
C PHE A 89 -2.29 5.41 10.52
N PRO A 90 -1.90 4.14 10.27
CA PRO A 90 -2.20 3.47 9.02
C PRO A 90 -3.70 3.16 8.89
N LYS A 91 -4.09 2.60 7.74
CA LYS A 91 -5.50 2.31 7.44
C LYS A 91 -6.11 1.23 8.34
N SER A 92 -5.28 0.45 9.04
CA SER A 92 -5.74 -0.64 9.89
C SER A 92 -4.93 -0.77 11.19
N LYS A 93 -5.57 -1.27 12.25
CA LYS A 93 -4.92 -1.54 13.53
C LYS A 93 -3.81 -2.61 13.43
N PRO A 94 -3.99 -3.72 12.67
CA PRO A 94 -2.92 -4.70 12.49
C PRO A 94 -1.68 -4.11 11.83
N GLU A 95 -1.85 -3.23 10.83
CA GLU A 95 -0.73 -2.52 10.19
C GLU A 95 -0.02 -1.60 11.19
N TYR A 96 -0.74 -0.93 12.09
CA TYR A 96 -0.12 -0.13 13.15
C TYR A 96 0.73 -0.99 14.11
N GLN A 97 0.24 -2.16 14.50
CA GLN A 97 0.99 -3.08 15.36
C GLN A 97 2.24 -3.63 14.65
N PHE A 98 2.12 -3.92 13.35
CA PHE A 98 3.25 -4.29 12.50
C PHE A 98 4.31 -3.18 12.47
N LEU A 99 3.90 -1.93 12.23
CA LEU A 99 4.81 -0.78 12.26
C LEU A 99 5.52 -0.64 13.61
N LEU A 100 4.79 -0.73 14.73
CA LEU A 100 5.42 -0.65 16.05
C LEU A 100 6.46 -1.75 16.27
N ALA A 101 6.14 -3.00 15.89
CA ALA A 101 7.07 -4.12 16.01
C ALA A 101 8.34 -3.92 15.17
N MET A 102 8.15 -3.46 13.93
CA MET A 102 9.22 -3.22 12.97
C MET A 102 10.12 -2.06 13.36
N LEU A 103 9.55 -0.99 13.92
CA LEU A 103 10.32 0.21 14.25
C LEU A 103 11.05 0.10 15.60
N ALA A 104 10.53 -0.71 16.54
CA ALA A 104 11.07 -0.83 17.88
C ALA A 104 12.59 -1.10 17.96
N PRO A 105 13.20 -1.99 17.14
CA PRO A 105 14.65 -2.22 17.17
C PRO A 105 15.48 -0.98 16.79
N HIS A 106 14.90 -0.03 16.07
CA HIS A 106 15.56 1.17 15.54
C HIS A 106 15.33 2.42 16.39
N MET A 107 14.51 2.34 17.45
CA MET A 107 14.24 3.45 18.35
C MET A 107 15.31 3.57 19.44
N ALA A 108 15.69 4.81 19.77
CA ALA A 108 16.61 5.12 20.85
C ALA A 108 15.92 4.94 22.20
N GLU A 109 16.72 4.76 23.25
CA GLU A 109 16.20 4.67 24.60
C GLU A 109 15.57 6.00 25.02
N GLY A 110 14.35 5.97 25.58
CA GLY A 110 13.56 7.14 25.94
C GLY A 110 12.99 7.92 24.76
N ALA A 111 13.10 7.39 23.53
CA ALA A 111 12.56 8.04 22.34
C ALA A 111 11.04 8.22 22.44
N ASN A 112 10.55 9.29 21.81
CA ASN A 112 9.11 9.53 21.73
C ASN A 112 8.56 9.04 20.40
N ILE A 113 7.38 8.43 20.43
CA ILE A 113 6.62 8.03 19.24
C ILE A 113 5.34 8.87 19.22
N LEU A 114 5.30 9.85 18.33
CA LEU A 114 4.12 10.65 18.05
C LEU A 114 3.24 9.93 17.03
N VAL A 115 1.96 9.76 17.35
CA VAL A 115 1.02 9.04 16.51
C VAL A 115 -0.16 9.94 16.20
N VAL A 116 -0.31 10.29 14.92
CA VAL A 116 -1.38 11.18 14.45
C VAL A 116 -2.28 10.48 13.44
N GLY A 117 -3.57 10.73 13.50
CA GLY A 117 -4.49 10.16 12.51
C GLY A 117 -5.92 10.61 12.69
N GLU A 118 -6.78 10.20 11.76
CA GLU A 118 -8.20 10.49 11.83
C GLU A 118 -8.91 9.60 12.86
N ASN A 119 -9.85 10.18 13.60
CA ASN A 119 -10.65 9.49 14.61
C ASN A 119 -11.44 8.33 14.01
N LYS A 120 -11.96 8.49 12.79
CA LYS A 120 -12.65 7.43 12.05
C LYS A 120 -11.69 6.37 11.48
N GLY A 121 -10.40 6.69 11.36
CA GLY A 121 -9.33 5.76 10.95
C GLY A 121 -8.83 4.85 12.07
N GLY A 122 -9.35 4.98 13.30
CA GLY A 122 -9.03 4.07 14.39
C GLY A 122 -7.86 4.50 15.29
N VAL A 123 -7.27 5.68 15.07
CA VAL A 123 -6.13 6.22 15.85
C VAL A 123 -6.38 6.21 17.36
N LYS A 124 -7.65 6.29 17.80
CA LYS A 124 -8.03 6.23 19.22
C LYS A 124 -7.64 4.92 19.92
N SER A 125 -7.27 3.88 19.16
CA SER A 125 -6.73 2.64 19.73
C SER A 125 -5.22 2.69 19.97
N CYS A 126 -4.55 3.81 19.69
CA CYS A 126 -3.10 3.98 19.83
C CYS A 126 -2.57 3.50 21.19
N GLU A 127 -3.11 4.01 22.30
CA GLU A 127 -2.65 3.68 23.66
C GLU A 127 -2.72 2.17 23.92
N LYS A 128 -3.86 1.54 23.62
CA LYS A 128 -4.05 0.09 23.78
C LYS A 128 -3.11 -0.74 22.92
N LEU A 129 -2.86 -0.31 21.68
CA LEU A 129 -2.03 -1.07 20.73
C LEU A 129 -0.53 -0.90 20.98
N SER A 130 -0.13 0.17 21.69
CA SER A 130 1.26 0.51 21.95
C SER A 130 1.80 -0.02 23.28
N THR A 131 0.94 -0.60 24.13
CA THR A 131 1.30 -1.02 25.51
C THR A 131 2.53 -1.92 25.58
N LYS A 132 2.76 -2.79 24.59
CA LYS A 132 3.95 -3.66 24.56
C LYS A 132 5.25 -2.86 24.40
N TYR A 133 5.22 -1.75 23.67
CA TYR A 133 6.39 -0.97 23.25
C TYR A 133 6.52 0.35 24.03
N SER A 134 5.71 0.54 25.07
CA SER A 134 5.55 1.81 25.73
C SER A 134 5.76 1.72 27.23
N SER A 135 6.44 2.73 27.79
CA SER A 135 6.49 3.00 29.22
C SER A 135 5.27 3.80 29.67
N CYS A 136 4.89 4.79 28.85
CA CYS A 136 3.69 5.61 29.04
C CYS A 136 3.12 6.05 27.69
N SER A 137 1.80 6.09 27.58
CA SER A 137 1.10 6.60 26.39
C SER A 137 0.03 7.58 26.81
N ASN A 138 0.02 8.77 26.20
CA ASN A 138 -0.95 9.82 26.51
C ASN A 138 -1.52 10.43 25.24
N LYS A 139 -2.83 10.71 25.24
CA LYS A 139 -3.42 11.61 24.26
C LYS A 139 -2.94 13.05 24.51
N ILE A 140 -2.33 13.65 23.50
CA ILE A 140 -1.81 15.03 23.56
C ILE A 140 -2.86 16.02 23.11
N ASP A 141 -3.48 15.75 21.95
CA ASP A 141 -4.32 16.74 21.31
C ASP A 141 -5.40 16.11 20.42
N SER A 142 -6.42 16.88 20.07
CA SER A 142 -7.52 16.49 19.18
C SER A 142 -8.18 17.70 18.54
N ALA A 143 -8.16 17.76 17.22
CA ALA A 143 -8.91 18.74 16.43
C ALA A 143 -9.13 18.22 15.00
N ARG A 144 -10.06 18.84 14.24
CA ARG A 144 -10.30 18.54 12.82
C ARG A 144 -10.56 17.05 12.55
N HIS A 145 -11.31 16.41 13.45
CA HIS A 145 -11.57 14.97 13.46
C HIS A 145 -10.33 14.07 13.54
N CYS A 146 -9.18 14.61 13.95
CA CYS A 146 -7.92 13.90 14.19
C CYS A 146 -7.59 13.87 15.69
N SER A 147 -6.74 12.93 16.09
CA SER A 147 -6.13 12.89 17.42
C SER A 147 -4.62 12.69 17.28
N LEU A 148 -3.87 13.27 18.23
CA LEU A 148 -2.44 13.12 18.41
C LEU A 148 -2.18 12.44 19.75
N PHE A 149 -1.35 11.40 19.73
CA PHE A 149 -0.88 10.69 20.91
C PHE A 149 0.64 10.76 20.97
N SER A 150 1.17 10.70 22.19
CA SER A 150 2.59 10.54 22.48
C SER A 150 2.76 9.21 23.19
N VAL A 151 3.70 8.42 22.72
CA VAL A 151 4.04 7.11 23.28
C VAL A 151 5.52 7.15 23.60
N GLU A 152 5.85 7.18 24.88
CA GLU A 152 7.22 7.05 25.35
C GLU A 152 7.65 5.60 25.17
N PHE A 153 8.68 5.39 24.35
CA PHE A 153 9.19 4.06 24.02
C PHE A 153 9.79 3.38 25.26
N ASN A 154 9.52 2.09 25.45
CA ASN A 154 10.17 1.32 26.49
C ASN A 154 11.49 0.73 25.96
N ASN A 155 12.55 0.81 26.76
CA ASN A 155 13.93 0.51 26.32
C ASN A 155 14.24 -0.98 26.33
N GLN A 156 13.25 -1.80 25.95
CA GLN A 156 13.43 -3.25 25.86
C GLN A 156 14.14 -3.61 24.55
N ASP A 157 14.95 -4.67 24.60
CA ASP A 157 15.53 -5.25 23.39
C ASP A 157 14.44 -5.98 22.60
N PHE A 158 14.00 -5.35 21.50
CA PHE A 158 13.09 -5.94 20.54
C PHE A 158 13.84 -6.46 19.32
N SER A 159 13.43 -7.64 18.85
CA SER A 159 13.77 -8.15 17.52
C SER A 159 12.54 -8.12 16.62
N PHE A 160 12.77 -8.00 15.31
CA PHE A 160 11.72 -8.03 14.31
C PHE A 160 12.08 -9.03 13.20
N ASP A 161 11.15 -9.92 12.88
CA ASP A 161 11.17 -10.73 11.66
C ASP A 161 9.85 -10.53 10.92
N ILE A 162 9.93 -10.07 9.67
CA ILE A 162 8.76 -9.87 8.81
C ILE A 162 7.99 -11.18 8.57
N ASN A 163 8.67 -12.33 8.65
CA ASN A 163 8.05 -13.63 8.42
C ASN A 163 6.97 -13.97 9.45
N ASP A 164 7.10 -13.49 10.68
CA ASP A 164 6.13 -13.70 11.77
C ASP A 164 4.78 -13.00 11.53
N PHE A 165 4.73 -12.07 10.57
CA PHE A 165 3.56 -11.25 10.29
C PHE A 165 2.80 -11.66 9.04
N TYR A 166 3.30 -12.63 8.25
CA TYR A 166 2.52 -13.17 7.15
C TYR A 166 1.33 -13.98 7.66
N LYS A 167 0.13 -13.59 7.26
CA LYS A 167 -1.05 -14.45 7.36
C LYS A 167 -1.14 -15.31 6.10
N GLU A 168 -0.91 -16.61 6.26
CA GLU A 168 -1.08 -17.60 5.20
C GLU A 168 -2.49 -18.19 5.19
N PHE A 169 -3.06 -18.40 4.00
CA PHE A 169 -4.36 -19.05 3.83
C PHE A 169 -4.45 -19.75 2.47
N ASN A 170 -5.30 -20.78 2.38
CA ASN A 170 -5.54 -21.49 1.13
C ASN A 170 -6.82 -20.97 0.47
N ILE A 171 -6.81 -20.91 -0.86
CA ILE A 171 -8.01 -20.62 -1.66
C ILE A 171 -8.22 -21.72 -2.70
N ASP A 172 -9.50 -21.94 -3.04
CA ASP A 172 -9.94 -22.78 -4.15
C ASP A 172 -10.99 -21.98 -4.95
N VAL A 173 -10.70 -21.79 -6.23
CA VAL A 173 -11.53 -21.02 -7.15
C VAL A 173 -11.33 -21.58 -8.56
N ALA A 174 -12.44 -21.84 -9.25
CA ALA A 174 -12.43 -22.45 -10.60
C ALA A 174 -11.56 -23.74 -10.70
N GLY A 175 -11.48 -24.53 -9.63
CA GLY A 175 -10.68 -25.76 -9.58
C GLY A 175 -9.16 -25.54 -9.41
N ILE A 176 -8.71 -24.29 -9.27
CA ILE A 176 -7.32 -23.93 -9.02
C ILE A 176 -7.13 -23.65 -7.52
N LYS A 177 -6.17 -24.37 -6.92
CA LYS A 177 -5.79 -24.21 -5.52
C LYS A 177 -4.51 -23.36 -5.41
N LEU A 178 -4.53 -22.38 -4.53
CA LEU A 178 -3.39 -21.50 -4.25
C LEU A 178 -3.17 -21.34 -2.75
N LYS A 179 -1.90 -21.33 -2.34
CA LYS A 179 -1.48 -20.91 -1.00
C LYS A 179 -1.08 -19.44 -1.04
N VAL A 180 -1.78 -18.58 -0.31
CA VAL A 180 -1.59 -17.12 -0.35
C VAL A 180 -0.98 -16.65 0.95
N ALA A 181 -0.06 -15.69 0.87
CA ALA A 181 0.48 -14.99 2.03
C ALA A 181 0.18 -13.49 1.93
N SER A 182 -0.18 -12.86 3.05
CA SER A 182 -0.45 -11.42 3.10
C SER A 182 0.08 -10.80 4.39
N LEU A 183 0.77 -9.66 4.25
CA LEU A 183 1.15 -8.81 5.39
C LEU A 183 -0.04 -7.96 5.87
N PRO A 184 -0.01 -7.48 7.13
CA PRO A 184 -0.98 -6.50 7.62
C PRO A 184 -1.00 -5.25 6.72
N GLY A 185 -2.19 -4.72 6.40
CA GLY A 185 -2.34 -3.54 5.53
C GLY A 185 -2.54 -3.86 4.04
N VAL A 186 -2.31 -5.11 3.60
CA VAL A 186 -2.65 -5.56 2.25
C VAL A 186 -4.16 -5.81 2.12
N PHE A 187 -4.73 -5.45 0.97
CA PHE A 187 -6.15 -5.62 0.67
C PHE A 187 -6.59 -7.10 0.83
N SER A 188 -7.76 -7.29 1.44
CA SER A 188 -8.34 -8.62 1.73
C SER A 188 -7.41 -9.57 2.50
N SER A 189 -6.62 -9.04 3.45
CA SER A 189 -5.70 -9.86 4.26
C SER A 189 -6.40 -11.07 4.91
N GLY A 190 -5.98 -12.28 4.53
CA GLY A 190 -6.48 -13.53 5.10
C GLY A 190 -7.73 -14.15 4.48
N SER A 191 -8.27 -13.62 3.38
CA SER A 191 -9.38 -14.25 2.65
C SER A 191 -9.41 -13.85 1.16
N LEU A 192 -10.07 -14.64 0.32
CA LEU A 192 -10.33 -14.24 -1.07
C LEU A 192 -11.45 -13.18 -1.12
N ASP A 193 -11.15 -12.02 -1.69
CA ASP A 193 -12.14 -10.98 -1.97
C ASP A 193 -13.22 -11.47 -2.93
N ASN A 194 -14.47 -11.05 -2.71
CA ASN A 194 -15.60 -11.46 -3.55
C ASN A 194 -15.47 -10.93 -4.98
N GLY A 195 -14.97 -9.71 -5.17
CA GLY A 195 -14.70 -9.15 -6.49
C GLY A 195 -13.63 -9.97 -7.23
N THR A 196 -12.52 -10.27 -6.56
CA THR A 196 -11.48 -11.16 -7.12
C THR A 196 -12.04 -12.54 -7.45
N ARG A 197 -12.86 -13.16 -6.58
CA ARG A 197 -13.48 -14.46 -6.86
C ARG A 197 -14.30 -14.41 -8.15
N ILE A 198 -15.20 -13.43 -8.28
CA ILE A 198 -16.07 -13.26 -9.45
C ILE A 198 -15.23 -13.02 -10.70
N LEU A 199 -14.16 -12.23 -10.61
CA LEU A 199 -13.22 -12.01 -11.71
C LEU A 199 -12.62 -13.34 -12.18
N LEU A 200 -12.03 -14.12 -11.26
CA LEU A 200 -11.34 -15.38 -11.59
C LEU A 200 -12.29 -16.44 -12.16
N GLU A 201 -13.52 -16.50 -11.68
CA GLU A 201 -14.56 -17.42 -12.19
C GLU A 201 -15.06 -17.05 -13.60
N ASN A 202 -14.78 -15.84 -14.08
CA ASN A 202 -15.29 -15.31 -15.35
C ASN A 202 -14.16 -14.77 -16.25
N LEU A 203 -12.91 -15.18 -16.03
CA LEU A 203 -11.81 -14.83 -16.96
C LEU A 203 -12.03 -15.50 -18.33
N PRO A 204 -11.56 -14.87 -19.42
CA PRO A 204 -11.53 -15.52 -20.73
C PRO A 204 -10.84 -16.89 -20.66
N SER A 205 -11.33 -17.86 -21.44
CA SER A 205 -10.85 -19.25 -21.40
C SER A 205 -9.37 -19.42 -21.77
N GLN A 206 -8.78 -18.44 -22.46
CA GLN A 206 -7.38 -18.47 -22.86
C GLN A 206 -6.71 -17.11 -22.64
N ILE A 207 -5.79 -17.07 -21.69
CA ILE A 207 -4.90 -15.93 -21.42
C ILE A 207 -3.49 -16.40 -21.75
N THR A 208 -2.84 -15.79 -22.74
CA THR A 208 -1.52 -16.21 -23.22
C THR A 208 -0.58 -15.03 -23.37
N GLY A 209 0.73 -15.29 -23.39
CA GLY A 209 1.75 -14.26 -23.58
C GLY A 209 2.07 -13.48 -22.31
N SER A 210 2.32 -12.18 -22.44
CA SER A 210 2.60 -11.29 -21.32
C SER A 210 1.32 -10.75 -20.68
N VAL A 211 1.24 -10.84 -19.36
CA VAL A 211 0.06 -10.45 -18.58
C VAL A 211 0.46 -9.44 -17.51
N LEU A 212 -0.32 -8.38 -17.38
CA LEU A 212 -0.18 -7.41 -16.28
C LEU A 212 -1.32 -7.61 -15.26
N ASP A 213 -0.95 -7.90 -14.02
CA ASP A 213 -1.82 -7.83 -12.84
C ASP A 213 -1.63 -6.46 -12.17
N PHE A 214 -2.58 -5.55 -12.44
CA PHE A 214 -2.53 -4.17 -11.93
C PHE A 214 -3.25 -4.04 -10.58
N GLY A 215 -2.53 -3.55 -9.57
CA GLY A 215 -3.01 -3.51 -8.18
C GLY A 215 -3.01 -4.92 -7.57
N CYS A 216 -1.87 -5.62 -7.70
CA CYS A 216 -1.81 -7.06 -7.46
C CYS A 216 -2.11 -7.49 -6.02
N GLY A 217 -2.00 -6.60 -5.03
CA GLY A 217 -2.32 -6.92 -3.64
C GLY A 217 -1.48 -8.10 -3.11
N ALA A 218 -2.12 -9.19 -2.72
CA ALA A 218 -1.43 -10.41 -2.27
C ALA A 218 -0.98 -11.34 -3.42
N GLY A 219 -1.14 -10.92 -4.68
CA GLY A 219 -0.67 -11.64 -5.88
C GLY A 219 -1.57 -12.77 -6.34
N ILE A 220 -2.84 -12.78 -5.91
CA ILE A 220 -3.79 -13.86 -6.19
C ILE A 220 -4.08 -13.99 -7.69
N ILE A 221 -4.35 -12.87 -8.37
CA ILE A 221 -4.69 -12.86 -9.80
C ILE A 221 -3.51 -13.38 -10.62
N GLY A 222 -2.32 -12.78 -10.42
CA GLY A 222 -1.12 -13.22 -11.12
C GLY A 222 -0.75 -14.68 -10.85
N ALA A 223 -0.87 -15.15 -9.60
CA ALA A 223 -0.61 -16.55 -9.25
C ALA A 223 -1.63 -17.51 -9.91
N PHE A 224 -2.91 -17.13 -9.96
CA PHE A 224 -3.95 -17.92 -10.61
C PHE A 224 -3.69 -18.09 -12.11
N ILE A 225 -3.33 -17.01 -12.80
CA ILE A 225 -3.03 -17.04 -14.24
C ILE A 225 -1.81 -17.91 -14.51
N ASN A 226 -0.73 -17.73 -13.76
CA ASN A 226 0.49 -18.52 -13.92
C ASN A 226 0.26 -20.02 -13.63
N LYS A 227 -0.60 -20.35 -12.64
CA LYS A 227 -0.95 -21.74 -12.32
C LYS A 227 -1.82 -22.38 -13.41
N THR A 228 -2.69 -21.59 -14.04
CA THR A 228 -3.58 -22.05 -15.11
C THR A 228 -2.80 -22.33 -16.40
N ASP A 229 -1.87 -21.44 -16.76
CA ASP A 229 -0.94 -21.63 -17.88
C ASP A 229 0.47 -21.18 -17.49
N PRO A 230 1.38 -22.14 -17.18
CA PRO A 230 2.77 -21.84 -16.81
C PRO A 230 3.60 -21.18 -17.91
N THR A 231 3.11 -21.10 -19.16
CA THR A 231 3.81 -20.40 -20.25
C THR A 231 3.58 -18.89 -20.21
N THR A 232 2.62 -18.41 -19.42
CA THR A 232 2.35 -16.99 -19.25
C THR A 232 3.48 -16.26 -18.51
N LYS A 233 3.80 -15.05 -18.97
CA LYS A 233 4.74 -14.16 -18.30
C LYS A 233 3.95 -13.11 -17.55
N VAL A 234 3.88 -13.24 -16.23
CA VAL A 234 3.07 -12.37 -15.39
C VAL A 234 3.94 -11.31 -14.73
N ASP A 235 3.60 -10.05 -14.98
CA ASP A 235 4.08 -8.90 -14.23
C ASP A 235 2.99 -8.48 -13.22
N LEU A 236 3.38 -8.32 -11.97
CA LEU A 236 2.50 -7.94 -10.87
C LEU A 236 2.96 -6.57 -10.36
N VAL A 237 2.04 -5.60 -10.36
CA VAL A 237 2.36 -4.23 -9.97
C VAL A 237 1.44 -3.72 -8.89
N ASP A 238 2.02 -3.03 -7.91
CA ASP A 238 1.28 -2.37 -6.84
C ASP A 238 2.04 -1.12 -6.38
N VAL A 239 1.32 -0.19 -5.77
CA VAL A 239 1.92 0.99 -5.15
C VAL A 239 2.44 0.69 -3.74
N SER A 240 1.92 -0.37 -3.10
CA SER A 240 2.23 -0.75 -1.73
C SER A 240 3.40 -1.72 -1.65
N ALA A 241 4.46 -1.36 -0.92
CA ALA A 241 5.57 -2.26 -0.63
C ALA A 241 5.12 -3.55 0.07
N LEU A 242 4.09 -3.47 0.94
CA LEU A 242 3.52 -4.62 1.64
C LEU A 242 2.81 -5.58 0.67
N ALA A 243 2.15 -5.04 -0.36
CA ALA A 243 1.53 -5.82 -1.43
C ALA A 243 2.59 -6.49 -2.30
N ILE A 244 3.65 -5.76 -2.67
CA ILE A 244 4.80 -6.33 -3.41
C ILE A 244 5.41 -7.52 -2.66
N ALA A 245 5.74 -7.35 -1.37
CA ALA A 245 6.29 -8.43 -0.56
C ALA A 245 5.32 -9.61 -0.37
N SER A 246 4.01 -9.34 -0.29
CA SER A 246 2.97 -10.39 -0.21
C SER A 246 2.82 -11.17 -1.51
N SER A 247 2.85 -10.47 -2.64
CA SER A 247 2.78 -11.07 -3.98
C SER A 247 4.00 -11.96 -4.25
N ILE A 248 5.21 -11.51 -3.88
CA ILE A 248 6.43 -12.33 -3.97
C ILE A 248 6.28 -13.60 -3.14
N LYS A 249 5.89 -13.47 -1.86
CA LYS A 249 5.71 -14.63 -0.96
C LYS A 249 4.65 -15.61 -1.49
N THR A 250 3.54 -15.12 -2.02
CA THR A 250 2.51 -15.96 -2.66
C THR A 250 3.06 -16.72 -3.87
N LEU A 251 3.85 -16.08 -4.74
CA LEU A 251 4.48 -16.78 -5.87
C LEU A 251 5.45 -17.87 -5.40
N GLU A 252 6.28 -17.58 -4.40
CA GLU A 252 7.22 -18.53 -3.79
C GLU A 252 6.51 -19.75 -3.20
N LEU A 253 5.46 -19.54 -2.41
CA LEU A 253 4.66 -20.60 -1.77
C LEU A 253 4.03 -21.57 -2.79
N ASN A 254 3.79 -21.12 -4.02
CA ASN A 254 3.21 -21.94 -5.09
C ASN A 254 4.23 -22.39 -6.14
N GLN A 255 5.52 -22.07 -5.95
CA GLN A 255 6.61 -22.35 -6.89
C GLN A 255 6.38 -21.73 -8.28
N LEU A 256 5.82 -20.52 -8.31
CA LEU A 256 5.49 -19.79 -9.53
C LEU A 256 6.53 -18.71 -9.81
N LYS A 257 6.67 -18.32 -11.07
CA LYS A 257 7.56 -17.24 -11.50
C LYS A 257 6.75 -16.04 -11.95
N GLY A 258 7.15 -14.84 -11.54
CA GLY A 258 6.55 -13.59 -11.98
C GLY A 258 7.45 -12.42 -11.62
N LYS A 259 7.33 -11.32 -12.35
CA LYS A 259 8.06 -10.08 -12.03
C LYS A 259 7.16 -9.20 -11.18
N VAL A 260 7.52 -9.02 -9.91
CA VAL A 260 6.76 -8.16 -8.99
C VAL A 260 7.52 -6.86 -8.78
N PHE A 261 6.89 -5.71 -9.01
CA PHE A 261 7.56 -4.41 -8.85
C PHE A 261 6.61 -3.28 -8.48
N ALA A 262 7.15 -2.29 -7.76
CA ALA A 262 6.39 -1.13 -7.34
C ALA A 262 6.13 -0.16 -8.50
N SER A 263 4.93 0.40 -8.55
CA SER A 263 4.55 1.41 -9.54
C SER A 263 3.45 2.33 -8.97
N ASP A 264 3.55 3.63 -9.22
CA ASP A 264 2.46 4.57 -8.94
C ASP A 264 1.62 4.71 -10.20
N ALA A 265 0.43 4.11 -10.19
CA ALA A 265 -0.28 3.72 -11.40
C ALA A 265 0.67 3.00 -12.38
N LEU A 266 0.95 3.58 -13.55
CA LEU A 266 1.76 2.97 -14.61
C LEU A 266 3.20 3.51 -14.68
N SER A 267 3.66 4.30 -13.69
CA SER A 267 4.93 5.03 -13.75
C SER A 267 6.17 4.16 -14.02
N ASN A 268 6.20 2.92 -13.51
CA ASN A 268 7.30 1.98 -13.73
C ASN A 268 6.96 0.86 -14.74
N VAL A 269 5.81 0.94 -15.40
CA VAL A 269 5.38 -0.04 -16.39
C VAL A 269 5.95 0.35 -17.75
N SER A 270 6.94 -0.40 -18.24
CA SER A 270 7.60 -0.10 -19.53
C SER A 270 7.29 -1.10 -20.64
N ALA A 271 6.79 -2.29 -20.30
CA ALA A 271 6.49 -3.35 -21.27
C ALA A 271 5.11 -3.16 -21.91
N GLN A 272 4.86 -3.95 -22.97
CA GLN A 272 3.52 -4.14 -23.53
C GLN A 272 2.99 -5.53 -23.19
N TYR A 273 1.67 -5.61 -22.95
CA TYR A 273 0.99 -6.80 -22.47
C TYR A 273 -0.08 -7.27 -23.46
N ASN A 274 -0.21 -8.60 -23.57
CA ASN A 274 -1.28 -9.26 -24.30
C ASN A 274 -2.60 -9.25 -23.52
N SER A 275 -2.53 -9.30 -22.19
CA SER A 275 -3.68 -9.21 -21.29
C SER A 275 -3.38 -8.31 -20.11
N VAL A 276 -4.35 -7.49 -19.72
CA VAL A 276 -4.33 -6.70 -18.48
C VAL A 276 -5.50 -7.16 -17.63
N ILE A 277 -5.23 -7.54 -16.39
CA ILE A 277 -6.24 -8.03 -15.45
C ILE A 277 -6.13 -7.23 -14.17
N SER A 278 -7.26 -6.81 -13.60
CA SER A 278 -7.24 -5.96 -12.40
C SER A 278 -8.50 -6.08 -11.54
N ASN A 279 -8.29 -6.10 -10.23
CA ASN A 279 -9.30 -5.75 -9.23
C ASN A 279 -8.80 -4.50 -8.47
N PRO A 280 -8.99 -3.29 -9.01
CA PRO A 280 -8.41 -2.10 -8.43
C PRO A 280 -9.08 -1.75 -7.08
N PRO A 281 -8.31 -1.20 -6.13
CA PRO A 281 -8.81 -0.92 -4.80
C PRO A 281 -9.97 0.09 -4.82
N PHE A 282 -11.01 -0.20 -4.06
CA PHE A 282 -12.15 0.69 -3.89
C PHE A 282 -12.43 0.95 -2.40
N HIS A 283 -12.48 2.23 -2.01
CA HIS A 283 -13.00 2.63 -0.70
C HIS A 283 -13.95 3.82 -0.86
N GLN A 284 -15.18 3.67 -0.34
CA GLN A 284 -16.14 4.77 -0.29
C GLN A 284 -15.54 5.93 0.53
N GLY A 285 -15.42 7.11 -0.09
CA GLY A 285 -14.99 8.34 0.58
C GLY A 285 -13.53 8.78 0.36
N ILE A 286 -12.67 7.97 -0.26
CA ILE A 286 -11.28 8.38 -0.57
C ILE A 286 -11.19 8.76 -2.05
N LYS A 287 -11.30 10.06 -2.37
CA LYS A 287 -11.18 10.58 -3.76
C LYS A 287 -9.92 10.06 -4.48
N THR A 288 -8.83 9.88 -3.75
CA THR A 288 -7.53 9.43 -4.28
C THR A 288 -7.59 8.06 -4.97
N ASN A 289 -8.37 7.10 -4.45
CA ASN A 289 -8.45 5.76 -5.03
C ASN A 289 -9.16 5.76 -6.40
N TYR A 290 -10.16 6.62 -6.58
CA TYR A 290 -10.83 6.78 -7.87
C TYR A 290 -9.86 7.34 -8.91
N HIS A 291 -9.12 8.38 -8.57
CA HIS A 291 -8.17 9.00 -9.49
C HIS A 291 -7.06 8.06 -9.95
N ALA A 292 -6.57 7.16 -9.06
CA ALA A 292 -5.58 6.16 -9.43
C ALA A 292 -6.11 5.20 -10.50
N THR A 293 -7.31 4.63 -10.28
CA THR A 293 -7.91 3.69 -11.24
C THR A 293 -8.33 4.38 -12.53
N GLU A 294 -8.90 5.58 -12.47
CA GLU A 294 -9.26 6.34 -13.66
C GLU A 294 -8.02 6.71 -14.49
N SER A 295 -6.93 7.11 -13.84
CA SER A 295 -5.65 7.36 -14.51
C SER A 295 -5.11 6.09 -15.17
N PHE A 296 -5.16 4.95 -14.47
CA PHE A 296 -4.82 3.66 -15.04
C PHE A 296 -5.62 3.37 -16.32
N LEU A 297 -6.95 3.46 -16.26
CA LEU A 297 -7.82 3.18 -17.41
C LEU A 297 -7.57 4.11 -18.60
N LYS A 298 -7.18 5.36 -18.36
CA LYS A 298 -6.81 6.33 -19.41
C LYS A 298 -5.51 6.00 -20.13
N TYR A 299 -4.50 5.50 -19.41
CA TYR A 299 -3.16 5.34 -19.97
C TYR A 299 -2.81 3.89 -20.33
N ILE A 300 -3.56 2.89 -19.85
CA ILE A 300 -3.20 1.48 -20.03
C ILE A 300 -3.12 1.03 -21.49
N LYS A 301 -3.90 1.62 -22.40
CA LYS A 301 -3.88 1.28 -23.84
C LYS A 301 -2.50 1.42 -24.48
N GLN A 302 -1.64 2.29 -23.95
CA GLN A 302 -0.28 2.51 -24.44
C GLN A 302 0.64 1.31 -24.12
N HIS A 303 0.32 0.56 -23.07
CA HIS A 303 1.04 -0.64 -22.62
C HIS A 303 0.36 -1.94 -23.10
N MET A 304 -0.55 -1.85 -24.07
CA MET A 304 -1.26 -3.00 -24.63
C MET A 304 -0.74 -3.31 -26.03
N THR A 305 -0.41 -4.58 -26.32
CA THR A 305 -0.03 -5.02 -27.67
C THR A 305 -1.21 -4.89 -28.65
N LYS A 306 -0.96 -5.08 -29.95
CA LYS A 306 -2.05 -5.26 -30.92
C LYS A 306 -2.91 -6.48 -30.50
N ASN A 307 -4.24 -6.34 -30.55
CA ASN A 307 -5.23 -7.33 -30.13
C ASN A 307 -5.23 -7.71 -28.64
N ALA A 308 -4.55 -6.94 -27.80
CA ALA A 308 -4.56 -7.18 -26.36
C ALA A 308 -5.96 -6.96 -25.76
N ASN A 309 -6.19 -7.55 -24.59
CA ASN A 309 -7.43 -7.40 -23.85
C ASN A 309 -7.21 -6.86 -22.44
N LEU A 310 -8.27 -6.26 -21.89
CA LEU A 310 -8.37 -5.85 -20.50
C LEU A 310 -9.59 -6.53 -19.87
N THR A 311 -9.41 -7.18 -18.73
CA THR A 311 -10.51 -7.71 -17.89
C THR A 311 -10.43 -7.08 -16.51
N ILE A 312 -11.49 -6.38 -16.10
CA ILE A 312 -11.51 -5.63 -14.83
C ILE A 312 -12.80 -5.90 -14.07
N VAL A 313 -12.68 -6.12 -12.76
CA VAL A 313 -13.83 -6.17 -11.86
C VAL A 313 -13.99 -4.86 -11.11
N ALA A 314 -15.23 -4.41 -10.92
CA ALA A 314 -15.54 -3.19 -10.21
C ALA A 314 -16.87 -3.32 -9.47
N ASN A 315 -17.07 -2.52 -8.42
CA ASN A 315 -18.39 -2.38 -7.82
C ASN A 315 -19.38 -1.70 -8.79
N ASN A 316 -20.65 -2.11 -8.79
CA ASN A 316 -21.66 -1.68 -9.77
C ASN A 316 -21.91 -0.16 -9.86
N PHE A 317 -21.70 0.59 -8.78
CA PHE A 317 -21.90 2.04 -8.81
C PHE A 317 -20.72 2.78 -9.48
N LEU A 318 -19.59 2.12 -9.73
CA LEU A 318 -18.44 2.69 -10.42
C LEU A 318 -18.71 2.78 -11.92
N LYS A 319 -18.44 3.96 -12.49
CA LYS A 319 -18.69 4.24 -13.90
C LYS A 319 -17.45 3.95 -14.76
N TYR A 320 -16.95 2.71 -14.74
CA TYR A 320 -15.79 2.32 -15.56
C TYR A 320 -16.13 2.10 -17.03
N ALA A 321 -17.33 1.60 -17.36
CA ALA A 321 -17.72 1.35 -18.75
C ALA A 321 -17.60 2.58 -19.67
N PRO A 322 -18.03 3.81 -19.28
CA PRO A 322 -17.78 5.02 -20.07
C PRO A 322 -16.31 5.33 -20.31
N ILE A 323 -15.44 5.11 -19.32
CA ILE A 323 -13.99 5.35 -19.43
C ILE A 323 -13.38 4.32 -20.38
N LEU A 324 -13.70 3.04 -20.19
CA LEU A 324 -13.26 1.95 -21.06
C LEU A 324 -13.63 2.19 -22.52
N LYS A 325 -14.87 2.62 -22.78
CA LYS A 325 -15.37 2.98 -24.12
C LYS A 325 -14.58 4.13 -24.75
N ALA A 326 -14.31 5.19 -23.98
CA ALA A 326 -13.60 6.36 -24.47
C ALA A 326 -12.12 6.07 -24.77
N GLU A 327 -11.46 5.29 -23.91
CA GLU A 327 -10.01 5.12 -23.93
C GLU A 327 -9.58 3.88 -24.73
N ILE A 328 -10.30 2.76 -24.57
CA ILE A 328 -9.94 1.45 -25.14
C ILE A 328 -10.84 1.08 -26.31
N ALA A 329 -12.05 0.61 -26.01
CA ALA A 329 -13.07 0.09 -26.93
C ALA A 329 -14.39 -0.15 -26.16
N GLU A 330 -15.49 -0.43 -26.86
CA GLU A 330 -16.77 -0.78 -26.21
C GLU A 330 -16.59 -1.98 -25.25
N PRO A 331 -16.89 -1.84 -23.95
CA PRO A 331 -16.75 -2.93 -22.99
C PRO A 331 -17.89 -3.94 -23.13
N GLU A 332 -17.54 -5.21 -23.19
CA GLU A 332 -18.47 -6.31 -22.94
C GLU A 332 -18.66 -6.50 -21.43
N LEU A 333 -19.90 -6.71 -20.99
CA LEU A 333 -20.22 -7.07 -19.61
C LEU A 333 -20.25 -8.60 -19.51
N LEU A 334 -19.19 -9.21 -18.96
CA LEU A 334 -19.11 -10.67 -18.80
C LEU A 334 -20.06 -11.17 -17.72
N ILE A 335 -20.11 -10.47 -16.59
CA ILE A 335 -21.05 -10.78 -15.51
C ILE A 335 -21.34 -9.55 -14.65
N ASN A 336 -22.55 -9.49 -14.11
CA ASN A 336 -22.94 -8.57 -13.05
C ASN A 336 -23.63 -9.36 -11.94
N SER A 337 -22.95 -9.53 -10.81
CA SER A 337 -23.41 -10.38 -9.72
C SER A 337 -22.86 -9.90 -8.38
N LYS A 338 -23.66 -10.08 -7.32
CA LYS A 338 -23.26 -9.79 -5.93
C LYS A 338 -22.70 -8.36 -5.72
N GLY A 339 -23.18 -7.39 -6.50
CA GLY A 339 -22.75 -5.99 -6.43
C GLY A 339 -21.48 -5.65 -7.22
N PHE A 340 -20.93 -6.61 -7.97
CA PHE A 340 -19.75 -6.45 -8.82
C PHE A 340 -20.08 -6.68 -10.29
N ALA A 341 -19.43 -5.92 -11.17
CA ALA A 341 -19.45 -6.07 -12.61
C ALA A 341 -18.04 -6.43 -13.11
N VAL A 342 -17.95 -7.42 -13.99
CA VAL A 342 -16.73 -7.76 -14.72
C VAL A 342 -16.86 -7.27 -16.15
N HIS A 343 -15.97 -6.36 -16.53
CA HIS A 343 -15.90 -5.80 -17.87
C HIS A 343 -14.72 -6.39 -18.64
N TYR A 344 -14.95 -6.66 -19.92
CA TYR A 344 -13.94 -7.11 -20.87
C TYR A 344 -13.85 -6.14 -22.05
N CYS A 345 -12.64 -5.73 -22.40
CA CYS A 345 -12.36 -4.87 -23.56
C CYS A 345 -11.25 -5.47 -24.41
N LYS A 346 -11.41 -5.44 -25.73
CA LYS A 346 -10.36 -5.81 -26.68
C LYS A 346 -9.89 -4.56 -27.44
N LYS A 347 -8.57 -4.36 -27.51
CA LYS A 347 -7.93 -3.22 -28.18
C LYS A 347 -8.00 -3.31 -29.70
#